data_AF-A0A260YSK0-F1
#
_entry.id   AF-A0A260YSK0-F1
#
_cell.length_a   1.000
_cell.length_b   1.000
_cell.length_c   1.000
_cell.angle_alpha   90.00
_cell.angle_beta   90.00
_cell.angle_gamma   90.00
#
_symmetry.space_group_name_H-M   'P 1'
#
loop_
_entity.id
_entity.type
_entity.pdbx_description
1 polymer ?
#
loop_
_entity_poly.entity_id
_entity_poly.type
_entity_poly.pdbx_seq_one_letter_code
_entity_poly.pdbx_strand_id
1 'polypeptide(L)'
;MSSPTSTVEKGIRRRLPPPLNRMGLFEPYIKDGKKITEIVRLNPVEVFLAGFIPPMFGSVSAIAIALIFHNDEISNYNWQCGRARLPSLSRIINLPVERTFWQLFLLFHVPIRVVELITGFSRYKRMRNVNYKRVWLYELSRYLYFVVGLLELIFLSGLSIIGERENIQVHVIFFYVFGICGIVHMVANIFCHAH
;
A
#
# COMPACT_ATOMS: atom_id res chain seq x y z
N MET A 1 -10.36 56.31 -30.81
CA MET A 1 -11.41 55.44 -30.23
C MET A 1 -11.00 54.00 -30.54
N SER A 2 -10.12 53.42 -29.73
CA SER A 2 -10.42 52.62 -28.53
C SER A 2 -10.88 51.20 -28.88
N SER A 3 -9.94 50.24 -28.82
CA SER A 3 -10.23 48.83 -28.53
C SER A 3 -11.00 48.72 -27.20
N PRO A 4 -11.72 47.60 -26.97
CA PRO A 4 -11.04 46.55 -26.21
C PRO A 4 -11.35 45.12 -26.65
N THR A 5 -10.28 44.33 -26.55
CA THR A 5 -10.19 42.90 -26.22
C THR A 5 -11.32 42.34 -25.36
N SER A 6 -11.79 41.12 -25.69
CA SER A 6 -12.37 40.17 -24.72
C SER A 6 -11.86 38.75 -25.05
N THR A 7 -10.74 38.37 -24.46
CA THR A 7 -10.63 37.48 -23.28
C THR A 7 -10.96 36.02 -23.57
N VAL A 8 -9.88 35.28 -23.82
CA VAL A 8 -9.74 33.83 -23.73
C VAL A 8 -10.23 33.35 -22.36
N GLU A 9 -11.43 32.77 -22.30
CA GLU A 9 -11.87 32.00 -21.15
C GLU A 9 -11.12 30.67 -21.12
N LYS A 10 -9.98 30.64 -20.41
CA LYS A 10 -9.37 29.39 -19.92
C LYS A 10 -10.26 28.80 -18.84
N GLY A 11 -11.42 28.30 -19.24
CA GLY A 11 -12.21 27.40 -18.42
C GLY A 11 -11.43 26.10 -18.24
N ILE A 12 -11.03 25.80 -17.02
CA ILE A 12 -10.54 24.48 -16.61
C ILE A 12 -11.72 23.51 -16.83
N ARG A 13 -11.87 23.00 -18.07
CA ARG A 13 -12.66 21.80 -18.30
C ARG A 13 -11.98 20.72 -17.49
N ARG A 14 -12.60 20.32 -16.36
CA ARG A 14 -12.40 18.98 -15.82
C ARG A 14 -12.63 18.04 -17.01
N ARG A 15 -11.55 17.52 -17.60
CA ARG A 15 -11.66 16.53 -18.67
C ARG A 15 -12.30 15.32 -18.02
N LEU A 16 -13.61 15.16 -18.25
CA LEU A 16 -14.28 13.88 -18.10
C LEU A 16 -13.38 12.83 -18.78
N PRO A 17 -13.15 11.65 -18.18
CA PRO A 17 -12.38 10.62 -18.84
C PRO A 17 -13.01 10.37 -20.22
N PRO A 18 -12.19 10.28 -21.29
CA PRO A 18 -12.73 10.00 -22.62
C PRO A 18 -13.55 8.71 -22.57
N PRO A 19 -14.67 8.64 -23.32
CA PRO A 19 -15.55 7.49 -23.29
C PRO A 19 -14.78 6.22 -23.66
N LEU A 20 -15.07 5.12 -22.95
CA LEU A 20 -14.57 3.80 -23.32
C LEU A 20 -15.10 3.44 -24.72
N ASN A 21 -14.24 2.85 -25.55
CA ASN A 21 -14.65 2.34 -26.86
C ASN A 21 -15.58 1.12 -26.72
N ARG A 22 -16.10 0.59 -27.84
CA ARG A 22 -16.98 -0.61 -27.85
C ARG A 22 -16.36 -1.86 -27.22
N MET A 23 -15.04 -1.89 -27.03
CA MET A 23 -14.28 -2.96 -26.38
C MET A 23 -13.95 -2.67 -24.91
N GLY A 24 -14.44 -1.56 -24.34
CA GLY A 24 -14.16 -1.17 -22.97
C GLY A 24 -12.75 -0.60 -22.73
N LEU A 25 -12.07 -0.14 -23.78
CA LEU A 25 -10.71 0.42 -23.71
C LEU A 25 -10.72 1.93 -23.94
N PHE A 26 -9.72 2.63 -23.41
CA PHE A 26 -9.54 4.06 -23.70
C PHE A 26 -9.17 4.28 -25.16
N GLU A 27 -9.55 5.45 -25.71
CA GLU A 27 -9.21 5.77 -27.09
C GLU A 27 -7.69 5.74 -27.31
N PRO A 28 -7.22 5.07 -28.37
CA PRO A 28 -5.79 4.97 -28.65
C PRO A 28 -5.24 6.34 -29.04
N TYR A 29 -4.10 6.71 -28.47
CA TYR A 29 -3.38 7.93 -28.84
C TYR A 29 -2.01 7.59 -29.43
N ILE A 30 -1.47 8.51 -30.24
CA ILE A 30 -0.18 8.33 -30.91
C ILE A 30 0.90 8.99 -30.04
N LYS A 31 1.90 8.19 -29.64
CA LYS A 31 3.10 8.68 -28.95
C LYS A 31 4.31 8.07 -29.63
N ASP A 32 5.27 8.91 -30.03
CA ASP A 32 6.52 8.47 -30.68
C ASP A 32 6.28 7.60 -31.93
N GLY A 33 5.26 7.93 -32.73
CA GLY A 33 4.88 7.18 -33.94
C GLY A 33 4.20 5.83 -33.69
N LYS A 34 4.00 5.44 -32.43
CA LYS A 34 3.32 4.18 -32.04
C LYS A 34 1.91 4.48 -31.52
N LYS A 35 0.95 3.66 -31.95
CA LYS A 35 -0.42 3.70 -31.45
C LYS A 35 -0.48 2.99 -30.11
N ILE A 36 -0.70 3.74 -29.03
CA ILE A 36 -0.78 3.22 -27.67
C ILE A 36 -2.24 3.25 -27.23
N THR A 37 -2.73 2.12 -26.74
CA THR A 37 -4.06 2.02 -26.12
C THR A 37 -3.87 1.86 -24.62
N GLU A 38 -4.40 2.78 -23.82
CA GLU A 38 -4.44 2.61 -22.37
C GLU A 38 -5.49 1.54 -22.03
N ILE A 39 -5.05 0.45 -21.39
CA ILE A 39 -5.94 -0.66 -21.00
C ILE A 39 -6.61 -0.36 -19.65
N VAL A 40 -5.86 0.23 -18.72
CA VAL A 40 -6.35 0.56 -17.38
C VAL A 40 -5.83 1.93 -16.97
N ARG A 41 -6.73 2.82 -16.53
CA ARG A 41 -6.40 4.12 -16.00
C ARG A 41 -6.67 4.14 -14.50
N LEU A 42 -5.70 3.61 -13.74
CA LEU A 42 -5.81 3.52 -12.30
C LEU A 42 -5.60 4.89 -11.65
N ASN A 43 -6.60 5.38 -10.94
CA ASN A 43 -6.43 6.56 -10.10
C ASN A 43 -5.54 6.19 -8.89
N PRO A 44 -4.47 6.94 -8.57
CA PRO A 44 -3.62 6.60 -7.43
C PRO A 44 -4.38 6.45 -6.10
N VAL A 45 -5.46 7.21 -5.91
CA VAL A 45 -6.32 7.11 -4.73
C VAL A 45 -7.09 5.79 -4.69
N GLU A 46 -7.58 5.32 -5.84
CA GLU A 46 -8.30 4.04 -5.92
C GLU A 46 -7.35 2.87 -5.65
N VAL A 47 -6.14 2.90 -6.20
CA VAL A 47 -5.11 1.87 -5.93
C VAL A 47 -4.75 1.84 -4.44
N PHE A 48 -4.57 3.01 -3.83
CA PHE A 48 -4.29 3.12 -2.40
C PHE A 48 -5.44 2.56 -1.55
N LEU A 49 -6.70 2.92 -1.85
CA LEU A 49 -7.86 2.42 -1.12
C LEU A 49 -8.05 0.91 -1.32
N ALA A 50 -7.88 0.41 -2.54
CA ALA A 50 -7.94 -1.01 -2.84
C ALA A 50 -6.82 -1.80 -2.15
N GLY A 51 -5.65 -1.18 -1.94
CA GLY A 51 -4.59 -1.75 -1.12
C GLY A 51 -4.95 -1.72 0.36
N PHE A 52 -5.47 -0.62 0.88
CA PHE A 52 -5.66 -0.42 2.32
C PHE A 52 -6.91 -1.12 2.91
N ILE A 53 -8.02 -1.19 2.16
CA ILE A 53 -9.30 -1.73 2.66
C ILE A 53 -9.23 -3.23 3.02
N PRO A 54 -8.66 -4.11 2.18
CA PRO A 54 -8.60 -5.55 2.47
C PRO A 54 -7.96 -5.90 3.82
N PRO A 55 -6.74 -5.44 4.17
CA PRO A 55 -6.14 -5.77 5.47
C PRO A 55 -6.91 -5.13 6.63
N MET A 56 -7.51 -3.94 6.45
CA MET A 56 -8.35 -3.33 7.49
C MET A 56 -9.57 -4.19 7.80
N PHE A 57 -10.28 -4.64 6.77
CA PHE A 57 -11.42 -5.53 6.94
C PHE A 57 -10.99 -6.90 7.49
N GLY A 58 -9.85 -7.43 7.03
CA GLY A 58 -9.23 -8.65 7.55
C GLY A 58 -8.90 -8.55 9.04
N SER A 59 -8.29 -7.46 9.48
CA SER A 59 -7.98 -7.23 10.89
C SER A 59 -9.24 -7.10 11.75
N VAL A 60 -10.22 -6.29 11.33
CA VAL A 60 -11.47 -6.12 12.08
C VAL A 60 -12.25 -7.42 12.17
N SER A 61 -12.36 -8.16 11.07
CA SER A 61 -13.07 -9.45 11.05
C SER A 61 -12.36 -10.51 11.91
N ALA A 62 -11.02 -10.61 11.83
CA ALA A 62 -10.24 -11.50 12.68
C ALA A 62 -10.38 -11.15 14.17
N ILE A 63 -10.32 -9.87 14.53
CA ILE A 63 -10.52 -9.42 15.92
C ILE A 63 -11.93 -9.77 16.40
N ALA A 64 -12.96 -9.52 15.59
CA ALA A 64 -14.34 -9.83 15.96
C ALA A 64 -14.56 -11.34 16.17
N ILE A 65 -14.08 -12.17 15.24
CA ILE A 65 -14.17 -13.64 15.35
C ILE A 65 -13.43 -14.12 16.60
N ALA A 66 -12.21 -13.64 16.83
CA ALA A 66 -11.41 -14.06 17.97
C ALA A 66 -12.03 -13.64 19.31
N LEU A 67 -12.65 -12.46 19.40
CA LEU A 67 -13.34 -12.01 20.61
C LEU A 67 -14.61 -12.83 20.91
N ILE A 68 -15.33 -13.29 19.88
CA ILE A 68 -16.58 -14.05 20.02
C ILE A 68 -16.29 -15.54 20.29
N PHE A 69 -15.37 -16.15 19.56
CA PHE A 69 -15.16 -17.60 19.55
C PHE A 69 -13.92 -18.07 20.32
N HIS A 70 -12.89 -17.23 20.45
CA HIS A 70 -11.57 -17.64 20.98
C HIS A 70 -11.04 -16.69 22.08
N ASN A 71 -11.93 -16.10 22.88
CA ASN A 71 -11.58 -15.04 23.84
C ASN A 71 -10.49 -15.47 24.85
N ASP A 72 -10.60 -16.69 25.40
CA ASP A 72 -9.64 -17.20 26.37
C ASP A 72 -8.27 -17.51 25.73
N GLU A 73 -8.24 -17.94 24.46
CA GLU A 73 -7.00 -18.28 23.75
C GLU A 73 -6.19 -17.05 23.34
N ILE A 74 -6.84 -15.89 23.20
CA ILE A 74 -6.22 -14.61 22.86
C ILE A 74 -5.85 -13.77 24.08
N SER A 75 -6.64 -13.88 25.16
CA SER A 75 -6.48 -13.04 26.35
C SER A 75 -5.78 -13.77 27.48
N ASN A 76 -5.49 -15.07 27.36
CA ASN A 76 -4.98 -15.84 28.48
C ASN A 76 -3.99 -16.95 28.07
N TYR A 77 -2.95 -16.58 27.32
CA TYR A 77 -1.97 -17.52 26.76
C TYR A 77 -0.59 -17.40 27.41
N ASN A 78 0.20 -18.46 27.29
CA ASN A 78 1.58 -18.47 27.75
C ASN A 78 2.49 -17.94 26.64
N TRP A 79 3.25 -16.90 26.95
CA TRP A 79 4.29 -16.32 26.10
C TRP A 79 5.69 -16.62 26.67
N GLN A 80 6.75 -16.30 25.92
CA GLN A 80 8.15 -16.50 26.35
C GLN A 80 8.47 -15.87 27.72
N CYS A 81 7.80 -14.78 28.09
CA CYS A 81 8.03 -14.05 29.34
C CYS A 81 6.97 -14.32 30.42
N GLY A 82 6.14 -15.35 30.26
CA GLY A 82 5.06 -15.69 31.18
C GLY A 82 3.67 -15.48 30.58
N ARG A 83 2.66 -15.34 31.44
CA ARG A 83 1.26 -15.33 31.03
C ARG A 83 0.84 -13.96 30.48
N ALA A 84 0.52 -13.89 29.20
CA ALA A 84 0.03 -12.68 28.54
C ALA A 84 -1.49 -12.58 28.73
N ARG A 85 -1.95 -11.42 29.21
CA ARG A 85 -3.37 -11.15 29.50
C ARG A 85 -4.09 -10.28 28.46
N LEU A 86 -3.35 -9.80 27.47
CA LEU A 86 -3.85 -8.86 26.46
C LEU A 86 -3.76 -9.49 25.07
N PRO A 87 -4.82 -9.38 24.25
CA PRO A 87 -4.80 -9.86 22.88
C PRO A 87 -3.90 -8.95 22.04
N SER A 88 -3.00 -9.56 21.26
CA SER A 88 -2.22 -8.88 20.22
C SER A 88 -2.74 -9.26 18.84
N LEU A 89 -2.67 -8.35 17.87
CA LEU A 89 -3.09 -8.63 16.50
C LEU A 89 -2.28 -9.79 15.90
N SER A 90 -0.97 -9.83 16.17
CA SER A 90 -0.08 -10.92 15.72
C SER A 90 -0.50 -12.28 16.28
N ARG A 91 -1.00 -12.36 17.51
CA ARG A 91 -1.55 -13.58 18.12
C ARG A 91 -2.89 -13.96 17.49
N ILE A 92 -3.76 -12.99 17.23
CA ILE A 92 -5.09 -13.21 16.65
C ILE A 92 -4.97 -13.80 15.24
N ILE A 93 -4.18 -13.18 14.36
CA ILE A 93 -3.99 -13.65 12.97
C ILE A 93 -3.24 -14.98 12.87
N ASN A 94 -2.77 -15.49 14.01
CA ASN A 94 -2.03 -16.73 14.11
C ASN A 94 -2.90 -17.93 14.55
N LEU A 95 -4.15 -17.68 14.97
CA LEU A 95 -5.16 -18.71 15.14
C LEU A 95 -5.58 -19.29 13.78
N PRO A 96 -5.95 -20.58 13.70
CA PRO A 96 -6.03 -21.28 12.42
C PRO A 96 -7.13 -20.73 11.50
N VAL A 97 -8.29 -20.35 12.04
CA VAL A 97 -9.41 -19.81 11.25
C VAL A 97 -9.13 -18.37 10.83
N GLU A 98 -8.73 -17.55 11.79
CA GLU A 98 -8.38 -16.14 11.62
C GLU A 98 -7.21 -15.97 10.66
N ARG A 99 -6.23 -16.88 10.70
CA ARG A 99 -5.10 -16.93 9.78
C ARG A 99 -5.56 -17.14 8.34
N THR A 100 -6.50 -18.05 8.08
CA THR A 100 -7.01 -18.28 6.72
C THR A 100 -7.70 -17.03 6.18
N PHE A 101 -8.54 -16.37 6.98
CA PHE A 101 -9.15 -15.10 6.60
C PHE A 101 -8.09 -14.02 6.33
N TRP A 102 -7.13 -13.87 7.24
CA TRP A 102 -6.03 -12.92 7.12
C TRP A 102 -5.20 -13.13 5.85
N GLN A 103 -4.80 -14.37 5.56
CA GLN A 103 -4.06 -14.73 4.36
C GLN A 103 -4.85 -14.46 3.08
N LEU A 104 -6.16 -14.72 3.08
CA LEU A 104 -7.03 -14.41 1.94
C LEU A 104 -7.06 -12.90 1.65
N PHE A 105 -7.20 -12.05 2.67
CA PHE A 105 -7.16 -10.60 2.48
C PHE A 105 -5.76 -10.10 2.12
N LEU A 106 -4.71 -10.72 2.66
CA LEU A 106 -3.33 -10.42 2.26
C LEU A 106 -3.05 -10.76 0.80
N LEU A 107 -3.66 -11.84 0.28
CA LEU A 107 -3.51 -12.23 -1.12
C LEU A 107 -3.99 -11.13 -2.08
N PHE A 108 -5.03 -10.39 -1.72
CA PHE A 108 -5.47 -9.22 -2.49
C PHE A 108 -4.62 -7.98 -2.18
N HIS A 109 -4.26 -7.77 -0.92
CA HIS A 109 -3.47 -6.62 -0.47
C HIS A 109 -2.10 -6.53 -1.15
N VAL A 110 -1.33 -7.63 -1.15
CA VAL A 110 0.08 -7.63 -1.54
C VAL A 110 0.28 -7.25 -3.01
N PRO A 111 -0.41 -7.85 -4.00
CA PRO A 111 -0.28 -7.45 -5.40
C PRO A 111 -0.68 -5.99 -5.64
N ILE A 112 -1.76 -5.52 -5.00
CA ILE A 112 -2.22 -4.14 -5.15
C ILE A 112 -1.19 -3.17 -4.59
N ARG A 113 -0.60 -3.47 -3.43
CA ARG A 113 0.50 -2.66 -2.86
C ARG A 113 1.74 -2.66 -3.74
N VAL A 114 2.08 -3.77 -4.40
CA VAL A 114 3.19 -3.78 -5.37
C VAL A 114 2.91 -2.80 -6.52
N VAL A 115 1.69 -2.79 -7.06
CA VAL A 115 1.29 -1.82 -8.10
C VAL A 115 1.36 -0.38 -7.57
N GLU A 116 0.91 -0.14 -6.33
CA GLU A 116 1.03 1.16 -5.67
C GLU A 116 2.48 1.62 -5.54
N LEU A 117 3.39 0.75 -5.11
CA LEU A 117 4.82 1.07 -4.98
C LEU A 117 5.46 1.43 -6.33
N ILE A 118 5.16 0.66 -7.39
CA ILE A 118 5.68 0.91 -8.74
C ILE A 118 5.16 2.25 -9.29
N THR A 119 3.85 2.49 -9.14
CA THR A 119 3.22 3.74 -9.60
C THR A 119 3.69 4.93 -8.77
N GLY A 120 3.84 4.77 -7.45
CA GLY A 120 4.40 5.76 -6.53
C GLY A 120 5.84 6.14 -6.87
N PHE A 121 6.70 5.15 -7.12
CA PHE A 121 8.08 5.38 -7.54
C PHE A 121 8.17 6.21 -8.83
N SER A 122 7.35 5.86 -9.83
CA SER A 122 7.27 6.60 -11.09
C SER A 122 6.71 8.02 -10.90
N ARG A 123 5.71 8.16 -10.03
CA ARG A 123 5.08 9.45 -9.70
C ARG A 123 6.05 10.40 -9.00
N TYR A 124 6.82 9.94 -8.02
CA TYR A 124 7.81 10.77 -7.32
C TYR A 124 8.91 11.27 -8.26
N LYS A 125 9.35 10.46 -9.23
CA LYS A 125 10.26 10.94 -10.28
C LYS A 125 9.70 12.14 -11.04
N ARG A 126 8.39 12.19 -11.30
CA ARG A 126 7.72 13.27 -12.04
C ARG A 126 7.41 14.50 -11.18
N MET A 127 7.10 14.32 -9.89
CA MET A 127 6.72 15.41 -8.99
C MET A 127 7.91 16.16 -8.38
N ARG A 128 9.14 15.68 -8.62
CA ARG A 128 10.37 16.30 -8.12
C ARG A 128 10.43 17.79 -8.44
N ASN A 129 10.59 18.62 -7.41
CA ASN A 129 10.76 20.07 -7.59
C ASN A 129 12.06 20.39 -8.34
N VAL A 130 11.95 21.21 -9.39
CA VAL A 130 13.08 21.63 -10.25
C VAL A 130 14.13 22.44 -9.48
N ASN A 131 13.73 23.13 -8.41
CA ASN A 131 14.60 24.00 -7.62
C ASN A 131 15.27 23.30 -6.42
N TYR A 132 15.12 21.97 -6.26
CA TYR A 132 15.68 21.26 -5.11
C TYR A 132 17.19 21.03 -5.24
N LYS A 133 17.99 21.68 -4.40
CA LYS A 133 19.47 21.58 -4.44
C LYS A 133 20.02 20.20 -4.07
N ARG A 134 19.33 19.41 -3.24
CA ARG A 134 19.83 18.11 -2.73
C ARG A 134 19.23 16.91 -3.46
N VAL A 135 19.40 16.86 -4.78
CA VAL A 135 18.80 15.82 -5.66
C VAL A 135 19.14 14.39 -5.22
N TRP A 136 20.36 14.16 -4.71
CA TRP A 136 20.78 12.83 -4.26
C TRP A 136 19.95 12.29 -3.09
N LEU A 137 19.61 13.13 -2.10
CA LEU A 137 18.78 12.71 -0.96
C LEU A 137 17.37 12.34 -1.41
N TYR A 138 16.81 13.09 -2.36
CA TYR A 138 15.49 12.80 -2.90
C TYR A 138 15.47 11.46 -3.65
N GLU A 139 16.46 11.22 -4.51
CA GLU A 139 16.58 9.95 -5.23
C GLU A 139 16.80 8.79 -4.24
N LEU A 140 17.65 8.96 -3.22
CA LEU A 140 17.84 7.98 -2.16
C LEU A 140 16.53 7.66 -1.43
N SER A 141 15.78 8.67 -0.99
CA SER A 141 14.47 8.46 -0.35
C SER A 141 13.47 7.78 -1.28
N ARG A 142 13.50 8.06 -2.58
CA ARG A 142 12.65 7.38 -3.57
C ARG A 142 12.99 5.89 -3.69
N TYR A 143 14.27 5.54 -3.72
CA TYR A 143 14.70 4.13 -3.74
C TYR A 143 14.41 3.44 -2.41
N LEU A 144 14.64 4.11 -1.28
CA LEU A 144 14.30 3.60 0.05
C LEU A 144 12.79 3.32 0.16
N TYR A 145 11.94 4.26 -0.27
CA TYR A 145 10.48 4.08 -0.31
C TYR A 145 10.09 2.78 -1.01
N PHE A 146 10.67 2.52 -2.20
CA PHE A 146 10.35 1.35 -3.00
C PHE A 146 10.91 0.05 -2.41
N VAL A 147 12.22 0.01 -2.12
CA VAL A 147 12.89 -1.21 -1.63
C VAL A 147 12.38 -1.60 -0.25
N VAL A 148 12.28 -0.65 0.66
CA VAL A 148 11.81 -0.92 2.03
C VAL A 148 10.32 -1.26 2.02
N GLY A 149 9.51 -0.64 1.15
CA GLY A 149 8.12 -1.04 0.96
C GLY A 149 7.96 -2.46 0.43
N LEU A 150 8.84 -2.91 -0.49
CA LEU A 150 8.84 -4.30 -0.94
C LEU A 150 9.25 -5.27 0.18
N LEU A 151 10.29 -4.92 0.96
CA LEU A 151 10.70 -5.72 2.11
C LEU A 151 9.57 -5.83 3.14
N GLU A 152 8.88 -4.72 3.43
CA GLU A 152 7.71 -4.71 4.30
C GLU A 152 6.66 -5.74 3.84
N LEU A 153 6.31 -5.79 2.54
CA LEU A 153 5.36 -6.76 2.01
C LEU A 153 5.84 -8.21 2.12
N ILE A 154 7.15 -8.45 1.91
CA ILE A 154 7.73 -9.79 2.05
C ILE A 154 7.65 -10.26 3.50
N PHE A 155 8.05 -9.42 4.46
CA PHE A 155 8.00 -9.77 5.87
C PHE A 155 6.57 -9.85 6.41
N LEU A 156 5.64 -9.02 5.92
CA LEU A 156 4.21 -9.14 6.22
C LEU A 156 3.64 -10.47 5.73
N SER A 157 4.01 -10.89 4.51
CA SER A 157 3.62 -12.20 3.97
C SER A 157 4.24 -13.33 4.79
N GLY A 158 5.52 -13.21 5.16
CA GLY A 158 6.21 -14.16 6.04
C GLY A 158 5.54 -14.32 7.39
N LEU A 159 5.12 -13.23 8.03
CA LEU A 159 4.35 -13.22 9.28
C LEU A 159 3.02 -13.94 9.19
N SER A 160 2.40 -13.93 8.00
CA SER A 160 1.14 -14.63 7.77
C SER A 160 1.33 -16.14 7.62
N ILE A 161 2.50 -16.58 7.16
CA ILE A 161 2.81 -18.01 6.91
C ILE A 161 3.42 -18.65 8.15
N ILE A 162 4.45 -18.01 8.73
CA ILE A 162 5.18 -18.50 9.89
C ILE A 162 4.64 -17.81 11.13
N GLY A 163 3.82 -18.55 11.86
CA GLY A 163 3.26 -18.15 13.11
C GLY A 163 4.12 -18.53 14.31
N GLU A 164 3.67 -18.09 15.49
CA GLU A 164 4.32 -18.47 16.75
C GLU A 164 4.22 -19.97 17.06
N ARG A 165 3.24 -20.68 16.46
CA ARG A 165 3.01 -22.11 16.68
C ARG A 165 4.09 -22.94 15.99
N GLU A 166 4.55 -22.46 14.84
CA GLU A 166 5.59 -23.10 14.04
C GLU A 166 6.97 -22.75 14.59
N ASN A 167 7.27 -21.45 14.75
CA ASN A 167 8.53 -20.99 15.34
C ASN A 167 8.40 -19.59 15.92
N ILE A 168 8.34 -19.49 17.25
CA ILE A 168 8.22 -18.23 17.97
C ILE A 168 9.38 -17.26 17.73
N GLN A 169 10.62 -17.74 17.61
CA GLN A 169 11.77 -16.87 17.42
C GLN A 169 11.74 -16.21 16.03
N VAL A 170 11.48 -17.00 14.99
CA VAL A 170 11.40 -16.49 13.61
C VAL A 170 10.23 -15.52 13.46
N HIS A 171 9.07 -15.85 14.05
CA HIS A 171 7.90 -14.97 14.03
C HIS A 171 8.21 -13.59 14.63
N VAL A 172 8.87 -13.56 15.80
CA VAL A 172 9.27 -12.31 16.46
C VAL A 172 10.28 -11.52 15.62
N ILE A 173 11.25 -12.18 15.00
CA ILE A 173 12.21 -11.53 14.10
C ILE A 173 11.48 -10.88 12.92
N PHE A 174 10.57 -11.60 12.25
CA PHE A 174 9.79 -11.03 11.17
C PHE A 174 8.95 -9.84 11.61
N PHE A 175 8.39 -9.89 12.83
CA PHE A 175 7.59 -8.79 13.37
C PHE A 175 8.42 -7.52 13.54
N TYR A 176 9.63 -7.64 14.10
CA TYR A 176 10.53 -6.50 14.26
C TYR A 176 11.01 -5.94 12.92
N VAL A 177 11.42 -6.80 11.99
CA VAL A 177 11.91 -6.36 10.68
C VAL A 177 10.78 -5.69 9.89
N PHE A 178 9.59 -6.28 9.86
CA PHE A 178 8.39 -5.67 9.27
C PHE A 178 8.12 -4.28 9.87
N GLY A 179 8.12 -4.15 11.20
CA GLY A 179 7.86 -2.88 11.89
C GLY A 179 8.89 -1.79 11.56
N ILE A 180 10.19 -2.13 11.58
CA ILE A 180 11.26 -1.19 11.22
C ILE A 180 11.14 -0.78 9.74
N CYS A 181 10.91 -1.73 8.84
CA CYS A 181 10.68 -1.45 7.43
C CYS A 181 9.48 -0.50 7.25
N GLY A 182 8.34 -0.76 7.89
CA GLY A 182 7.16 0.10 7.80
C GLY A 182 7.42 1.55 8.25
N ILE A 183 8.15 1.74 9.34
CA ILE A 183 8.54 3.09 9.82
C ILE A 183 9.43 3.80 8.80
N VAL A 184 10.46 3.12 8.31
CA VAL A 184 11.39 3.69 7.31
C VAL A 184 10.66 4.01 6.01
N HIS A 185 9.76 3.13 5.57
CA HIS A 185 8.90 3.36 4.40
C HIS A 185 8.03 4.61 4.59
N MET A 186 7.39 4.78 5.76
CA MET A 186 6.56 5.95 6.05
C MET A 186 7.37 7.25 6.06
N VAL A 187 8.55 7.25 6.68
CA VAL A 187 9.45 8.42 6.69
C VAL A 187 9.91 8.78 5.28
N ALA A 188 10.32 7.79 4.48
CA ALA A 188 10.71 7.99 3.09
C ALA A 188 9.54 8.55 2.25
N ASN A 189 8.33 8.03 2.46
CA ASN A 189 7.12 8.49 1.79
C ASN A 189 6.80 9.96 2.09
N ILE A 190 6.86 10.36 3.36
CA ILE A 190 6.65 11.76 3.79
C ILE A 190 7.69 12.67 3.15
N PHE A 191 8.96 12.28 3.16
CA PHE A 191 10.03 13.06 2.55
C PHE A 191 9.85 13.24 1.04
N CYS A 192 9.44 12.19 0.32
CA CYS A 192 9.15 12.24 -1.11
C CYS A 192 7.88 13.06 -1.45
N HIS A 193 6.98 13.23 -0.49
CA HIS A 193 5.77 14.07 -0.65
C HIS A 193 6.01 15.54 -0.31
N ALA A 194 6.95 15.84 0.59
CA ALA A 194 7.26 17.19 1.03
C ALA A 194 8.13 17.99 0.04
N HIS A 195 8.82 17.33 -0.90
CA HIS A 195 9.84 17.90 -1.80
C HIS A 195 9.67 17.45 -3.25
#